data_AF-A0A9N9FGG5-F1
#
_entry.id   AF-A0A9N9FGG5-F1
#
_cell.length_a   1.000
_cell.length_b   1.000
_cell.length_c   1.000
_cell.angle_alpha   90.00
_cell.angle_beta   90.00
_cell.angle_gamma   90.00
#
_symmetry.space_group_name_H-M   'P 1'
#
loop_
_entity.id
_entity.type
_entity.pdbx_description
1 polymer ?
#
loop_
_entity_poly.entity_id
_entity_poly.type
_entity_poly.pdbx_seq_one_letter_code
_entity_poly.pdbx_strand_id
1 'polypeptide(L)' 'WLCNFDQKVVIKHNGQCVLLLLDNCRSHKIEGLDLLHVDVHFLPPNTTSRM' A
#
# COMPACT_ATOMS: atom_id res chain seq x y z
N TRP A 1 9.55 1.75 -2.89
CA TRP A 1 8.86 0.69 -3.64
C TRP A 1 7.40 1.05 -3.90
N LEU A 2 6.69 1.64 -2.93
CA LEU A 2 5.32 2.12 -3.07
C LEU A 2 5.11 3.11 -4.22
N CYS A 3 5.98 4.10 -4.43
CA CYS A 3 5.86 5.02 -5.58
C CYS A 3 5.88 4.28 -6.94
N ASN A 4 6.74 3.28 -7.08
CA ASN A 4 6.79 2.45 -8.29
C ASN A 4 5.56 1.55 -8.42
N PHE A 5 4.99 1.11 -7.29
CA PHE A 5 3.73 0.38 -7.29
C PHE A 5 2.56 1.27 -7.74
N ASP A 6 2.47 2.50 -7.23
CA ASP A 6 1.45 3.50 -7.62
C ASP A 6 1.46 3.78 -9.13
N GLN A 7 2.64 4.01 -9.70
CA GLN A 7 2.79 4.17 -11.15
C GLN A 7 2.32 2.96 -11.95
N LYS A 8 2.55 1.74 -11.45
CA LYS A 8 2.09 0.51 -12.12
C LYS A 8 0.58 0.32 -11.98
N VAL A 9 0.01 0.71 -10.85
CA VAL A 9 -1.44 0.65 -10.62
C VAL A 9 -2.16 1.56 -11.60
N VAL A 10 -1.68 2.79 -11.82
CA VAL A 10 -2.34 3.72 -12.75
C VAL A 10 -2.44 3.14 -14.16
N ILE A 11 -1.36 2.50 -14.63
CA ILE A 11 -1.31 1.88 -15.96
C ILE A 11 -2.22 0.66 -16.02
N LYS A 12 -2.17 -0.20 -15.00
CA LYS A 12 -2.89 -1.48 -14.98
C LYS A 12 -4.39 -1.31 -14.79
N HIS A 13 -4.80 -0.32 -14.02
CA HIS A 13 -6.19 -0.07 -13.65
C HIS A 13 -6.77 1.17 -14.36
N ASN A 14 -6.14 1.62 -15.45
CA ASN A 14 -6.61 2.72 -16.29
C ASN A 14 -6.98 3.99 -15.49
N GLY A 15 -6.12 4.37 -14.56
CA GLY A 15 -6.32 5.55 -13.70
C GLY A 15 -7.18 5.35 -12.45
N GLN A 16 -7.67 4.14 -12.18
CA GLN A 16 -8.44 3.89 -10.96
C GLN A 16 -7.54 3.80 -9.72
N CYS A 17 -8.05 4.32 -8.60
CA CYS A 17 -7.40 4.16 -7.30
C CYS A 17 -7.68 2.78 -6.70
N VAL A 18 -6.69 2.21 -6.01
CA VAL A 18 -6.81 0.92 -5.33
C VAL A 18 -6.46 1.04 -3.86
N LEU A 19 -7.07 0.18 -3.04
CA LEU A 19 -6.70 0.02 -1.64
C LEU A 19 -5.62 -1.05 -1.52
N LEU A 20 -4.48 -0.69 -0.92
CA LEU A 20 -3.39 -1.60 -0.62
C LEU A 20 -3.32 -1.86 0.89
N LEU A 21 -3.54 -3.11 1.28
CA LEU A 21 -3.41 -3.57 2.66
C LEU A 21 -1.97 -4.03 2.90
N LEU A 22 -1.32 -3.45 3.91
CA LEU A 22 0.03 -3.83 4.34
C LEU A 22 0.03 -4.32 5.78
N ASP A 23 0.97 -5.21 6.09
CA ASP A 23 1.29 -5.55 7.46
C ASP A 23 1.86 -4.33 8.19
N ASN A 24 1.60 -4.19 9.49
CA ASN A 24 2.09 -3.03 10.26
C ASN A 24 3.57 -3.14 10.70
N CYS A 25 4.40 -3.80 9.91
CA CYS A 25 5.82 -3.89 10.21
C CYS A 25 6.48 -2.51 10.18
N ARG A 26 7.29 -2.23 11.20
CA ARG A 26 8.02 -0.95 11.36
C ARG A 26 9.04 -0.67 10.25
N SER A 27 9.32 -1.65 9.39
CA SER A 27 10.22 -1.48 8.24
C SER A 27 9.58 -0.64 7.12
N HIS A 28 8.25 -0.53 7.08
CA HIS A 28 7.54 0.31 6.12
C HIS A 28 7.72 1.80 6.47
N LYS A 29 8.73 2.42 5.87
CA LYS A 29 8.93 3.87 5.94
C LYS A 29 8.03 4.55 4.91
N ILE A 30 6.84 4.96 5.35
CA ILE A 30 5.85 5.63 4.51
C ILE A 30 5.62 7.11 4.84
N GLU A 31 6.33 7.64 5.84
CA GLU A 31 6.25 9.06 6.19
C GLU A 31 6.66 9.92 4.99
N GLY A 32 5.79 10.86 4.62
CA GLY A 32 6.02 11.78 3.49
C GLY A 32 5.82 11.17 2.10
N LEU A 33 5.23 9.97 1.98
CA LEU A 33 4.79 9.47 0.68
C LEU A 33 3.45 10.08 0.28
N ASP A 34 3.44 10.75 -0.86
CA ASP A 34 2.22 11.19 -1.55
C ASP A 34 1.92 10.19 -2.67
N LEU A 35 0.83 9.43 -2.52
CA LEU A 35 0.38 8.41 -3.47
C LEU A 35 -0.97 8.83 -4.02
N LEU A 36 -1.06 8.96 -5.34
CA LEU A 36 -2.25 9.51 -6.00
C LEU A 36 -3.28 8.43 -6.37
N HIS A 37 -2.82 7.18 -6.54
CA HIS A 37 -3.63 6.08 -7.07
C HIS A 37 -3.67 4.87 -6.13
N VAL A 38 -2.98 4.95 -5.00
CA VAL A 38 -2.93 3.88 -4.01
C VAL A 38 -3.18 4.46 -2.63
N ASP A 39 -4.27 4.02 -2.01
CA ASP A 39 -4.53 4.26 -0.60
C ASP A 39 -3.93 3.11 0.23
N VAL A 40 -3.15 3.44 1.26
CA VAL A 40 -2.40 2.44 2.04
C VAL A 40 -3.01 2.32 3.42
N HIS A 41 -3.51 1.12 3.73
CA HIS A 41 -4.04 0.78 5.04
C HIS A 41 -3.19 -0.30 5.71
N PHE A 42 -2.75 -0.02 6.95
CA PHE A 42 -2.05 -1.01 7.76
C PHE A 42 -3.03 -1.89 8.51
N LEU A 43 -2.76 -3.18 8.49
CA LEU A 43 -3.47 -4.15 9.31
C LEU A 43 -3.15 -3.91 10.80
N PRO A 44 -4.06 -4.25 11.72
CA PRO A 44 -3.79 -4.16 13.15
C PRO A 44 -2.58 -5.01 13.58
N PRO A 45 -1.94 -4.68 14.73
CA PRO A 45 -0.90 -5.53 15.30
C PRO A 45 -1.39 -6.97 15.52
N ASN A 46 -0.50 -7.94 15.30
CA ASN A 46 -0.76 -9.37 15.45
C ASN A 46 -1.81 -9.93 14.46
N THR A 47 -1.99 -9.29 13.30
CA THR A 47 -2.75 -9.86 12.18
C THR A 47 -1.86 -10.83 11.39
N THR A 48 -1.62 -12.01 11.95
CA THR A 48 -1.06 -13.15 11.21
C THR A 48 -2.17 -14.18 11.00
N SER A 49 -2.26 -14.81 9.83
CA SER A 49 -3.18 -15.93 9.67
C SER A 49 -2.78 -17.02 10.67
N ARG A 50 -3.72 -17.50 11.48
CA ARG A 50 -3.52 -18.75 12.21
C ARG A 50 -3.28 -19.85 11.18
N MET A 51 -2.07 -20.41 11.15
CA MET A 51 -1.79 -21.69 10.49
C MET A 51 -2.54 -22.81 11.19
#